data_AF-A0A7S0M7I9-F1
#
_entry.id   AF-A0A7S0M7I9-F1
#
_cell.length_a   1.000
_cell.length_b   1.000
_cell.length_c   1.000
_cell.angle_alpha   90.00
_cell.angle_beta   90.00
_cell.angle_gamma   90.00
#
_symmetry.space_group_name_H-M   'P 1'
#
loop_
_entity.id
_entity.type
_entity.pdbx_description
1 polymer ?
#
loop_
_entity_poly.entity_id
_entity_poly.type
_entity_poly.pdbx_seq_one_letter_code
_entity_poly.pdbx_strand_id
1 'polypeptide(L)'
;GDQVSSLHLSEESSKETISEAQKLLDEICQMLLAAGYFRARIPKLHPFDKMLGGLAWCIISSNVEVDVDLHFDEEMTLGHKIKLGENVIAALRKMKCPSPLQPHQLRGLDFQALFPVFQWLVKHVLATREERAEQIRRFSELQFRAAYQLPEEADAKARRAAAGESLAGCLERYRPRRQFR
;
A
#
# COMPACT_ATOMS: atom_id res chain seq x y z
N GLY A 1 -2.24 -27.84 -49.83
CA GLY A 1 -2.59 -28.37 -48.50
C GLY A 1 -1.74 -27.72 -47.43
N ASP A 2 -0.43 -27.99 -47.45
CA ASP A 2 0.42 -27.74 -46.28
C ASP A 2 0.76 -26.27 -45.97
N GLN A 3 0.81 -25.36 -46.95
CA GLN A 3 1.11 -23.95 -46.67
C GLN A 3 -0.05 -23.19 -46.01
N VAL A 4 -1.31 -23.60 -46.26
CA VAL A 4 -2.49 -22.94 -45.67
C VAL A 4 -2.67 -23.37 -44.22
N SER A 5 -2.38 -24.65 -43.90
CA SER A 5 -2.41 -25.14 -42.52
C SER A 5 -1.32 -24.54 -41.63
N SER A 6 -0.12 -24.28 -42.17
CA SER A 6 0.96 -23.63 -41.42
C SER A 6 0.65 -22.15 -41.13
N LEU A 7 0.02 -21.43 -42.05
CA LEU A 7 -0.41 -20.04 -41.86
C LEU A 7 -1.55 -19.94 -40.84
N HIS A 8 -2.51 -20.85 -40.88
CA HIS A 8 -3.65 -20.89 -39.95
C HIS A 8 -3.20 -21.19 -38.51
N LEU A 9 -2.25 -22.13 -38.32
CA LEU A 9 -1.68 -22.43 -37.00
C LEU A 9 -0.91 -21.24 -36.41
N SER A 10 -0.17 -20.49 -37.24
CA SER A 10 0.55 -19.30 -36.78
C SER A 10 -0.37 -18.12 -36.45
N GLU A 11 -1.50 -17.99 -37.15
CA GLU A 11 -2.51 -16.98 -36.84
C GLU A 11 -3.31 -17.31 -35.58
N GLU A 12 -3.63 -18.58 -35.33
CA GLU A 12 -4.29 -19.02 -34.09
C GLU A 12 -3.38 -18.85 -32.88
N SER A 13 -2.11 -19.28 -32.96
CA SER A 13 -1.15 -19.11 -31.86
C SER A 13 -0.90 -17.63 -31.53
N SER A 14 -0.86 -16.76 -32.55
CA SER A 14 -0.72 -15.31 -32.35
C SER A 14 -1.96 -14.69 -31.69
N LYS A 15 -3.17 -15.13 -32.05
CA LYS A 15 -4.43 -14.64 -31.47
C LYS A 15 -4.63 -15.13 -30.03
N GLU A 16 -4.27 -16.37 -29.73
CA GLU A 16 -4.33 -16.94 -28.38
C GLU A 16 -3.42 -16.16 -27.42
N THR A 17 -2.18 -15.89 -27.83
CA THR A 17 -1.19 -15.16 -27.01
C THR A 17 -1.65 -13.72 -26.70
N ILE A 18 -2.29 -13.04 -27.66
CA ILE A 18 -2.85 -11.69 -27.46
C ILE A 18 -4.03 -11.74 -26.48
N SER A 19 -4.87 -12.78 -26.56
CA SER A 19 -6.00 -12.97 -25.64
C SER A 19 -5.53 -13.19 -24.20
N GLU A 20 -4.47 -13.98 -24.00
CA GLU A 20 -3.88 -14.24 -22.69
C GLU A 20 -3.25 -12.99 -22.07
N ALA A 21 -2.50 -12.22 -22.86
CA ALA A 21 -1.92 -10.96 -22.42
C ALA A 21 -3.00 -9.96 -21.95
N GLN A 22 -4.13 -9.90 -22.65
CA GLN A 22 -5.27 -9.06 -22.28
C GLN A 22 -5.89 -9.48 -20.94
N LYS A 23 -6.04 -10.79 -20.70
CA LYS A 23 -6.55 -11.33 -19.43
C LYS A 23 -5.64 -10.97 -18.26
N LEU A 24 -4.33 -11.15 -18.41
CA LEU A 24 -3.36 -10.79 -17.38
C LEU A 24 -3.36 -9.29 -17.08
N LEU A 25 -3.46 -8.45 -18.12
CA LEU A 25 -3.60 -7.00 -17.94
C LEU A 25 -4.85 -6.66 -17.12
N ASP A 26 -5.99 -7.28 -17.43
CA ASP A 26 -7.24 -7.05 -16.72
C ASP A 26 -7.14 -7.52 -15.25
N GLU A 27 -6.52 -8.66 -15.00
CA GLU A 27 -6.26 -9.15 -13.63
C GLU A 27 -5.35 -8.19 -12.84
N ILE A 28 -4.28 -7.67 -13.46
CA ILE A 28 -3.41 -6.68 -12.79
C ILE A 28 -4.19 -5.39 -12.52
N CYS A 29 -5.02 -4.94 -13.47
CA CYS A 29 -5.87 -3.78 -13.26
C CYS A 29 -6.84 -4.00 -12.09
N GLN A 30 -7.43 -5.19 -11.96
CA GLN A 30 -8.30 -5.53 -10.83
C GLN A 30 -7.55 -5.54 -9.50
N MET A 31 -6.33 -6.09 -9.44
CA MET A 31 -5.49 -6.06 -8.23
C MET A 31 -5.15 -4.62 -7.83
N LEU A 32 -4.79 -3.78 -8.80
CA LEU A 32 -4.52 -2.35 -8.57
C LEU A 32 -5.75 -1.60 -8.07
N LEU A 33 -6.92 -1.87 -8.64
CA LEU A 33 -8.18 -1.28 -8.19
C LEU A 33 -8.53 -1.68 -6.76
N ALA A 34 -8.38 -2.96 -6.42
CA ALA A 34 -8.56 -3.45 -5.06
C ALA A 34 -7.56 -2.81 -4.08
N ALA A 35 -6.33 -2.55 -4.53
CA ALA A 35 -5.32 -1.86 -3.74
C ALA A 35 -5.62 -0.36 -3.55
N GLY A 36 -6.44 0.26 -4.42
CA GLY A 36 -6.85 1.67 -4.35
C GLY A 36 -6.32 2.56 -5.49
N TYR A 37 -5.71 2.00 -6.52
CA TYR A 37 -5.24 2.73 -7.70
C TYR A 37 -6.32 2.80 -8.79
N PHE A 38 -7.17 3.83 -8.72
CA PHE A 38 -8.32 3.97 -9.62
C PHE A 38 -7.98 4.32 -11.07
N ARG A 39 -6.78 4.87 -11.33
CA ARG A 39 -6.35 5.26 -12.69
C ARG A 39 -6.21 4.05 -13.64
N ALA A 40 -6.02 2.84 -13.12
CA ALA A 40 -6.00 1.62 -13.94
C ALA A 40 -7.30 1.41 -14.77
N ARG A 41 -8.44 1.95 -14.30
CA ARG A 41 -9.74 1.81 -14.99
C ARG A 41 -9.92 2.77 -16.17
N ILE A 42 -9.06 3.77 -16.34
CA ILE A 42 -9.22 4.77 -17.41
C ILE A 42 -9.07 4.06 -18.77
N PRO A 43 -10.11 3.99 -19.62
CA PRO A 43 -10.07 3.20 -20.85
C PRO A 43 -9.18 3.83 -21.93
N LYS A 44 -9.02 5.15 -21.90
CA LYS A 44 -8.20 5.90 -22.86
C LYS A 44 -6.70 5.89 -22.54
N LEU A 45 -6.32 5.38 -21.36
CA LEU A 45 -4.92 5.38 -20.94
C LEU A 45 -4.19 4.19 -21.56
N HIS A 46 -2.99 4.43 -22.09
CA HIS A 46 -2.18 3.39 -22.71
C HIS A 46 -1.81 2.31 -21.67
N PRO A 47 -1.76 1.01 -22.04
CA PRO A 47 -1.40 -0.06 -21.09
C PRO A 47 -0.06 0.20 -20.38
N PHE A 48 0.95 0.66 -21.10
CA PHE A 48 2.25 1.06 -20.50
C PHE A 48 2.09 2.11 -19.41
N ASP A 49 1.26 3.13 -19.62
CA ASP A 49 1.04 4.20 -18.65
C ASP A 49 0.30 3.69 -17.40
N LYS A 50 -0.67 2.78 -17.59
CA LYS A 50 -1.33 2.08 -16.47
C LYS A 50 -0.35 1.29 -15.62
N MET A 51 0.56 0.55 -16.26
CA MET A 51 1.52 -0.29 -15.58
C MET A 51 2.61 0.54 -14.90
N LEU A 52 3.19 1.52 -15.60
CA LEU A 52 4.21 2.41 -15.07
C LEU A 52 3.68 3.22 -13.88
N GLY A 53 2.52 3.84 -14.04
CA GLY A 53 1.85 4.59 -12.98
C GLY A 53 1.42 3.71 -11.81
N GLY A 54 0.95 2.48 -12.10
CA GLY A 54 0.60 1.49 -11.07
C GLY A 54 1.80 1.05 -10.24
N LEU A 55 2.94 0.75 -10.87
CA LEU A 55 4.18 0.39 -10.18
C LEU A 55 4.68 1.53 -9.30
N ALA A 56 4.78 2.74 -9.86
CA ALA A 56 5.21 3.93 -9.14
C ALA A 56 4.32 4.20 -7.92
N TRP A 57 3.00 4.14 -8.11
CA TRP A 57 2.03 4.31 -7.04
C TRP A 57 2.17 3.24 -5.95
N CYS A 58 2.34 1.96 -6.32
CA CYS A 58 2.52 0.89 -5.35
C CYS A 58 3.79 1.09 -4.50
N ILE A 59 4.89 1.51 -5.11
CA ILE A 59 6.14 1.78 -4.40
C ILE A 59 5.94 2.92 -3.41
N ILE A 60 5.38 4.06 -3.85
CA ILE A 60 5.09 5.21 -2.98
C ILE A 60 4.16 4.79 -1.84
N SER A 61 3.13 4.00 -2.14
CA SER A 61 2.12 3.57 -1.17
C SER A 61 2.63 2.51 -0.19
N SER A 62 3.72 1.80 -0.53
CA SER A 62 4.37 0.84 0.37
C SER A 62 5.15 1.52 1.51
N ASN A 63 5.29 2.85 1.49
CA ASN A 63 5.98 3.65 2.51
C ASN A 63 7.45 3.25 2.73
N VAL A 64 8.10 2.71 1.69
CA VAL A 64 9.55 2.51 1.67
C VAL A 64 10.22 3.79 1.21
N GLU A 65 11.25 4.23 1.93
CA GLU A 65 12.05 5.37 1.51
C GLU A 65 12.87 5.00 0.27
N VAL A 66 12.54 5.64 -0.85
CA VAL A 66 13.25 5.49 -2.10
C VAL A 66 13.70 6.87 -2.56
N ASP A 67 15.01 7.06 -2.65
CA ASP A 67 15.64 8.28 -3.17
C ASP A 67 15.62 8.33 -4.70
N VAL A 68 14.41 8.28 -5.28
CA VAL A 68 14.21 8.31 -6.73
C VAL A 68 12.87 9.00 -7.03
N ASP A 69 12.84 9.84 -8.06
CA ASP A 69 11.59 10.46 -8.51
C ASP A 69 10.67 9.42 -9.17
N LEU A 70 9.50 9.24 -8.54
CA LEU A 70 8.45 8.32 -8.94
C LEU A 70 7.16 9.06 -9.34
N HIS A 71 7.23 10.38 -9.55
CA HIS A 71 6.07 11.14 -9.97
C HIS A 71 5.66 10.74 -11.39
N PHE A 72 4.41 10.29 -11.53
CA PHE A 72 3.83 9.94 -12.83
C PHE A 72 2.80 10.99 -13.27
N ASP A 73 3.00 11.51 -14.48
CA ASP A 73 2.05 12.36 -15.19
C ASP A 73 1.73 11.77 -16.58
N GLU A 74 0.48 11.92 -17.01
CA GLU A 74 -0.01 11.45 -18.30
C GLU A 74 0.57 12.28 -19.46
N GLU A 75 0.79 13.58 -19.22
CA GLU A 75 1.38 14.54 -20.18
C GLU A 75 2.90 14.38 -20.34
N MET A 76 3.51 13.49 -19.55
CA MET A 76 4.96 13.31 -19.54
C MET A 76 5.47 12.78 -20.89
N THR A 77 6.56 13.35 -21.41
CA THR A 77 7.12 12.90 -22.68
C THR A 77 7.63 11.46 -22.58
N LEU A 78 7.62 10.73 -23.71
CA LEU A 78 8.04 9.31 -23.74
C LEU A 78 9.42 9.09 -23.11
N GLY A 79 10.37 10.01 -23.36
CA GLY A 79 11.72 9.95 -22.78
C GLY A 79 11.72 10.00 -21.25
N HIS A 80 10.87 10.83 -20.65
CA HIS A 80 10.71 10.87 -19.20
C HIS A 80 10.00 9.62 -18.67
N LYS A 81 9.02 9.06 -19.40
CA LYS A 81 8.34 7.83 -18.99
C LYS A 81 9.30 6.63 -18.95
N ILE A 82 10.25 6.60 -19.88
CA ILE A 82 11.32 5.59 -19.90
C ILE A 82 12.23 5.74 -18.68
N LYS A 83 12.70 6.97 -18.39
CA LYS A 83 13.50 7.26 -17.19
C LYS A 83 12.75 6.88 -15.90
N LEU A 84 11.46 7.19 -15.82
CA LEU A 84 10.61 6.79 -14.71
C LEU A 84 10.52 5.27 -14.58
N GLY A 85 10.48 4.52 -15.69
CA GLY A 85 10.52 3.06 -15.66
C GLY A 85 11.83 2.50 -15.10
N GLU A 86 12.97 3.11 -15.46
CA GLU A 86 14.28 2.74 -14.90
C GLU A 86 14.36 3.05 -13.40
N ASN A 87 13.83 4.20 -13.01
CA ASN A 87 13.69 4.65 -11.62
C ASN A 87 12.86 3.68 -10.78
N VAL A 88 11.71 3.26 -11.29
CA VAL A 88 10.84 2.23 -10.67
C VAL A 88 11.61 0.94 -10.46
N ILE A 89 12.40 0.49 -11.44
CA ILE A 89 13.16 -0.76 -11.31
C ILE A 89 14.31 -0.60 -10.31
N ALA A 90 14.97 0.54 -10.27
CA ALA A 90 15.96 0.85 -9.25
C ALA A 90 15.33 0.81 -7.84
N ALA A 91 14.11 1.33 -7.69
CA ALA A 91 13.35 1.27 -6.45
C ALA A 91 13.00 -0.18 -6.05
N LEU A 92 12.52 -1.00 -7.00
CA LEU A 92 12.21 -2.42 -6.75
C LEU A 92 13.44 -3.21 -6.29
N ARG A 93 14.61 -2.91 -6.85
CA ARG A 93 15.88 -3.51 -6.39
C ARG A 93 16.21 -3.10 -4.96
N LYS A 94 16.01 -1.83 -4.58
CA LYS A 94 16.20 -1.37 -3.20
C LYS A 94 15.23 -2.04 -2.23
N MET A 95 13.99 -2.27 -2.65
CA MET A 95 12.98 -2.99 -1.87
C MET A 95 13.20 -4.51 -1.79
N LYS A 96 14.24 -5.05 -2.45
CA LYS A 96 14.57 -6.49 -2.51
C LYS A 96 13.41 -7.36 -3.02
N CYS A 97 12.74 -6.91 -4.08
CA CYS A 97 11.69 -7.70 -4.73
C CYS A 97 12.24 -9.07 -5.20
N PRO A 98 11.54 -10.19 -4.93
CA PRO A 98 12.01 -11.54 -5.29
C PRO A 98 11.97 -11.83 -6.79
N SER A 99 11.17 -11.09 -7.56
CA SER A 99 11.06 -11.24 -9.01
C SER A 99 11.87 -10.15 -9.72
N PRO A 100 12.96 -10.48 -10.43
CA PRO A 100 13.76 -9.48 -11.12
C PRO A 100 13.01 -8.96 -12.36
N LEU A 101 12.81 -7.65 -12.42
CA LEU A 101 12.21 -6.97 -13.56
C LEU A 101 13.26 -6.13 -14.30
N GLN A 102 13.31 -6.26 -15.63
CA GLN A 102 14.19 -5.46 -16.48
C GLN A 102 13.43 -4.32 -17.19
N PRO A 103 14.08 -3.18 -17.51
CA PRO A 103 13.40 -2.03 -18.14
C PRO A 103 12.73 -2.35 -19.47
N HIS A 104 13.34 -3.26 -20.25
CA HIS A 104 12.77 -3.69 -21.53
C HIS A 104 11.47 -4.48 -21.36
N GLN A 105 11.29 -5.23 -20.26
CA GLN A 105 10.08 -6.01 -20.00
C GLN A 105 8.88 -5.10 -19.71
N LEU A 106 9.13 -3.99 -19.01
CA LEU A 106 8.10 -2.98 -18.76
C LEU A 106 7.70 -2.26 -20.05
N ARG A 107 8.68 -1.90 -20.91
CA ARG A 107 8.39 -1.28 -22.22
C ARG A 107 7.70 -2.26 -23.17
N GLY A 108 8.12 -3.52 -23.15
CA GLY A 108 7.59 -4.59 -24.00
C GLY A 108 6.22 -5.12 -23.55
N LEU A 109 5.67 -4.62 -22.43
CA LEU A 109 4.41 -5.07 -21.86
C LEU A 109 4.39 -6.59 -21.60
N ASP A 110 5.49 -7.11 -21.07
CA ASP A 110 5.61 -8.51 -20.66
C ASP A 110 4.80 -8.73 -19.37
N PHE A 111 3.49 -8.98 -19.53
CA PHE A 111 2.57 -9.15 -18.41
C PHE A 111 2.88 -10.38 -17.56
N GLN A 112 3.52 -11.42 -18.12
CA GLN A 112 3.91 -12.61 -17.34
C GLN A 112 4.98 -12.27 -16.31
N ALA A 113 5.96 -11.45 -16.67
CA ALA A 113 6.98 -10.97 -15.74
C ALA A 113 6.46 -9.89 -14.78
N LEU A 114 5.54 -9.02 -15.25
CA LEU A 114 4.97 -7.96 -14.44
C LEU A 114 4.03 -8.49 -13.35
N PHE A 115 3.23 -9.51 -13.65
CA PHE A 115 2.22 -10.05 -12.75
C PHE A 115 2.74 -10.39 -11.33
N PRO A 116 3.80 -11.20 -11.14
CA PRO A 116 4.32 -11.50 -9.81
C PRO A 116 4.86 -10.28 -9.06
N VAL A 117 5.40 -9.29 -9.79
CA VAL A 117 5.87 -8.03 -9.20
C VAL A 117 4.69 -7.24 -8.65
N PHE A 118 3.59 -7.13 -9.41
CA PHE A 118 2.37 -6.47 -8.94
C PHE A 118 1.74 -7.20 -7.75
N GLN A 119 1.65 -8.53 -7.79
CA GLN A 119 1.14 -9.31 -6.65
C GLN A 119 1.92 -9.04 -5.37
N TRP A 120 3.25 -9.05 -5.48
CA TRP A 120 4.13 -8.77 -4.35
C TRP A 120 3.96 -7.33 -3.84
N LEU A 121 3.96 -6.35 -4.74
CA LEU A 121 3.78 -4.93 -4.40
C LEU A 121 2.42 -4.65 -3.75
N VAL A 122 1.33 -5.18 -4.32
CA VAL A 122 -0.01 -4.99 -3.79
C VAL A 122 -0.13 -5.58 -2.39
N LYS A 123 0.45 -6.75 -2.15
CA LYS A 123 0.50 -7.34 -0.80
C LYS A 123 1.23 -6.42 0.19
N HIS A 124 2.37 -5.85 -0.22
CA HIS A 124 3.09 -4.87 0.60
C HIS A 124 2.27 -3.61 0.87
N VAL A 125 1.62 -3.05 -0.15
CA VAL A 125 0.76 -1.86 0.00
C VAL A 125 -0.38 -2.11 0.97
N LEU A 126 -1.05 -3.27 0.89
CA LEU A 126 -2.14 -3.60 1.80
C LEU A 126 -1.65 -3.75 3.25
N ALA A 127 -0.51 -4.40 3.47
CA ALA A 127 0.09 -4.52 4.80
C ALA A 127 0.46 -3.14 5.39
N THR A 128 1.11 -2.28 4.61
CA THR A 128 1.44 -0.91 5.04
C THR A 128 0.19 -0.09 5.33
N ARG A 129 -0.89 -0.26 4.55
CA ARG A 129 -2.16 0.43 4.78
C ARG A 129 -2.82 0.00 6.08
N GLU A 130 -2.80 -1.29 6.41
CA GLU A 130 -3.33 -1.80 7.67
C GLU A 130 -2.54 -1.25 8.86
N GLU A 131 -1.20 -1.27 8.79
CA GLU A 131 -0.34 -0.70 9.83
C GLU A 131 -0.60 0.80 10.01
N ARG A 132 -0.66 1.57 8.92
CA ARG A 132 -0.93 3.01 8.96
C ARG A 132 -2.33 3.30 9.52
N ALA A 133 -3.34 2.49 9.18
CA ALA A 133 -4.69 2.67 9.69
C ALA A 133 -4.73 2.50 11.23
N GLU A 134 -4.05 1.48 11.74
CA GLU A 134 -3.93 1.25 13.18
C GLU A 134 -3.12 2.37 13.87
N GLN A 135 -2.03 2.84 13.26
CA GLN A 135 -1.25 3.98 13.78
C GLN A 135 -2.10 5.26 13.86
N ILE A 136 -2.85 5.58 12.79
CA ILE A 136 -3.74 6.75 12.75
C ILE A 136 -4.80 6.62 13.84
N ARG A 137 -5.44 5.45 13.97
CA ARG A 137 -6.45 5.21 15.01
C ARG A 137 -5.89 5.45 16.41
N ARG A 138 -4.75 4.84 16.75
CA ARG A 138 -4.10 5.03 18.05
C ARG A 138 -3.74 6.49 18.29
N PHE A 139 -3.20 7.16 17.27
CA PHE A 139 -2.87 8.58 17.36
C PHE A 139 -4.12 9.43 17.61
N SER A 140 -5.21 9.17 16.90
CA SER A 140 -6.49 9.86 17.12
C SER A 140 -7.04 9.63 18.53
N GLU A 141 -6.99 8.40 19.05
CA GLU A 141 -7.40 8.09 20.42
C GLU A 141 -6.54 8.82 21.47
N LEU A 142 -5.22 8.87 21.26
CA LEU A 142 -4.29 9.61 22.12
C LEU A 142 -4.55 11.11 22.10
N GLN A 143 -4.71 11.70 20.90
CA GLN A 143 -5.00 13.12 20.75
C GLN A 143 -6.35 13.49 21.37
N PHE A 144 -7.37 12.65 21.18
CA PHE A 144 -8.67 12.85 21.79
C PHE A 144 -8.58 12.86 23.32
N ARG A 145 -7.91 11.86 23.92
CA ARG A 145 -7.72 11.77 25.38
C ARG A 145 -6.89 12.93 25.94
N ALA A 146 -5.94 13.45 25.17
CA ALA A 146 -5.09 14.56 25.61
C ALA A 146 -5.83 15.91 25.55
N ALA A 147 -6.58 16.16 24.49
CA ALA A 147 -7.23 17.44 24.23
C ALA A 147 -8.65 17.53 24.82
N TYR A 148 -9.31 16.40 25.05
CA TYR A 148 -10.71 16.36 25.46
C TYR A 148 -10.94 15.40 26.62
N GLN A 149 -11.72 15.83 27.61
CA GLN A 149 -12.25 14.98 28.66
C GLN A 149 -13.77 14.89 28.50
N LEU A 150 -14.29 13.68 28.52
CA LEU A 150 -15.74 13.48 28.50
C LEU A 150 -16.34 13.94 29.84
N PRO A 151 -17.55 14.52 29.86
CA PRO A 151 -18.21 14.92 31.11
C PRO A 151 -18.33 13.78 32.14
N GLU A 152 -18.64 12.56 31.68
CA GLU A 152 -18.68 11.36 32.54
C GLU A 152 -17.30 11.02 33.14
N GLU A 153 -16.21 11.24 32.40
CA GLU A 153 -14.85 11.01 32.90
C GLU A 153 -14.45 12.04 33.95
N ALA A 154 -14.87 13.31 33.78
CA ALA A 154 -14.67 14.35 34.79
C ALA A 154 -15.43 14.01 36.10
N ASP A 155 -16.68 13.59 35.99
CA ASP A 155 -17.49 13.17 37.14
C ASP A 155 -16.92 11.92 37.82
N ALA A 156 -16.49 10.92 37.05
CA ALA A 156 -15.87 9.72 37.59
C ALA A 156 -14.51 10.03 38.26
N LYS A 157 -13.74 10.97 37.70
CA LYS A 157 -12.48 11.44 38.28
C LYS A 157 -12.73 12.18 39.60
N ALA A 158 -13.75 13.04 39.67
CA ALA A 158 -14.15 13.71 40.90
C ALA A 158 -14.61 12.71 41.97
N ARG A 159 -15.43 11.71 41.61
CA ARG A 159 -15.84 10.63 42.52
C ARG A 159 -14.65 9.81 43.02
N ARG A 160 -13.70 9.47 42.13
CA ARG A 160 -12.46 8.76 42.51
C ARG A 160 -11.59 9.60 43.44
N ALA A 161 -11.45 10.90 43.20
CA ALA A 161 -10.69 11.79 44.07
C ALA A 161 -11.31 11.85 45.48
N ALA A 162 -12.63 12.03 45.57
CA ALA A 162 -13.35 12.04 46.86
C ALA A 162 -13.24 10.70 47.60
N ALA A 163 -13.32 9.58 46.89
CA ALA A 163 -13.10 8.25 47.47
C ALA A 163 -11.65 8.07 47.96
N GLY A 164 -10.67 8.58 47.23
CA GLY A 164 -9.26 8.58 47.60
C GLY A 164 -8.98 9.40 48.87
N GLU A 165 -9.55 10.59 48.98
CA GLU A 165 -9.46 11.43 50.19
C GLU A 165 -10.09 10.74 51.41
N SER A 166 -11.26 10.14 51.23
CA SER A 166 -11.94 9.37 52.28
C SER A 166 -11.09 8.19 52.74
N LEU A 167 -10.50 7.45 51.80
CA LEU A 167 -9.60 6.33 52.10
C LEU A 167 -8.34 6.80 52.82
N ALA A 168 -7.73 7.91 52.39
CA ALA A 168 -6.56 8.51 53.04
C ALA A 168 -6.89 8.93 54.48
N GLY A 169 -8.05 9.56 54.71
CA GLY A 169 -8.52 9.91 56.05
C GLY A 169 -8.73 8.68 56.95
N CYS A 170 -9.29 7.59 56.42
CA CYS A 170 -9.39 6.33 57.15
C CYS A 170 -8.01 5.76 57.49
N LEU A 171 -7.10 5.67 56.52
CA LEU A 171 -5.74 5.15 56.73
C LEU A 171 -5.00 5.93 57.82
N GLU A 172 -5.16 7.25 57.83
CA GLU A 172 -4.48 8.11 58.80
C GLU A 172 -5.08 8.02 60.20
N ARG A 173 -6.39 7.85 60.30
CA ARG A 173 -7.08 7.61 61.57
C ARG A 173 -6.76 6.24 62.17
N TYR A 174 -6.61 5.22 61.33
CA TYR A 174 -6.25 3.86 61.74
C TYR A 174 -4.75 3.59 61.64
N ARG A 175 -3.92 4.65 61.51
CA ARG A 175 -2.47 4.51 61.39
C ARG A 175 -1.90 3.87 62.68
N PRO A 176 -1.15 2.77 62.58
CA PRO A 176 -0.63 2.08 63.75
C PRO A 176 0.34 2.99 64.53
N ARG A 177 -0.03 3.33 65.78
CA ARG A 177 0.83 4.06 66.71
C ARG A 177 1.67 3.07 67.51
N ARG A 178 3.00 3.14 67.38
CA ARG A 178 3.91 2.38 68.25
C ARG A 178 3.77 2.90 69.69
N GLN A 179 3.31 2.05 70.60
CA GLN A 179 3.04 2.41 71.99
C GLN A 179 4.21 2.17 72.94
N PHE A 180 5.33 1.61 72.49
CA PHE A 180 6.51 1.37 73.34
C PHE A 180 7.81 1.73 72.62
N ARG A 181 8.76 2.25 73.41
CA ARG A 181 10.15 2.51 73.03
C ARG A 181 11.03 1.36 73.50
#